data_AF-A0A7C6UKL4-F1
#
_entry.id   AF-A0A7C6UKL4-F1
#
_cell.length_a   1.000
_cell.length_b   1.000
_cell.length_c   1.000
_cell.angle_alpha   90.00
_cell.angle_beta   90.00
_cell.angle_gamma   90.00
#
_symmetry.space_group_name_H-M   'P 1'
#
loop_
_entity.id
_entity.type
_entity.pdbx_description
1 polymer ?
#
loop_
_entity_poly.entity_id
_entity_poly.type
_entity_poly.pdbx_seq_one_letter_code
_entity_poly.pdbx_strand_id
1 'polypeptide(L)'
;MLKQDPDYKYSSIWFDFLSKNHTLGDGSYKISIEDLGKGCVKISSLANVSKAKVEIQVEAYASTVNPVFYNALSVDNEIFSYKIKVYGDVYANGDVSIKSPAKVYGNLKATGKTTGKSNVSGKVEDDAVCIDFPDFEEDVYKKSAKRRYIGDYFDDELFISDVMFVDGNVTVNSIGGDGALYATGNIYVRDGRITKGGSGYPLIISPKGIILKNCGESEKLRVSGILFSKNISFPKGENVLLNGSAIAEDINLNENIDISYDTAILNNKKYLLPGCSKVHVYILSWYQKGTN
;
A
#
# COMPACT_ATOMS: atom_id res chain seq x y z
N MET A 1 -15.24 14.34 -11.40
CA MET A 1 -14.27 14.13 -12.50
C MET A 1 -13.15 13.17 -12.09
N LEU A 2 -12.32 13.46 -11.07
CA LEU A 2 -11.19 12.57 -10.70
C LEU A 2 -11.58 11.11 -10.37
N LYS A 3 -12.75 10.90 -9.76
CA LYS A 3 -13.29 9.55 -9.50
C LYS A 3 -13.56 8.73 -10.78
N GLN A 4 -13.85 9.41 -11.89
CA GLN A 4 -14.18 8.79 -13.17
C GLN A 4 -12.96 8.72 -14.10
N ASP A 5 -12.09 9.72 -14.02
CA ASP A 5 -10.88 9.85 -14.83
C ASP A 5 -9.75 10.42 -13.96
N PRO A 6 -8.95 9.55 -13.31
CA PRO A 6 -7.82 9.97 -12.49
C PRO A 6 -6.61 10.41 -13.33
N ASP A 7 -6.59 10.13 -14.65
CA ASP A 7 -5.49 10.46 -15.57
C ASP A 7 -5.64 11.87 -16.14
N TYR A 8 -5.88 12.83 -15.25
CA TYR A 8 -6.20 14.22 -15.59
C TYR A 8 -5.16 14.93 -16.45
N LYS A 9 -3.93 14.43 -16.51
CA LYS A 9 -2.83 15.02 -17.29
C LYS A 9 -2.91 14.75 -18.79
N TYR A 10 -3.59 13.68 -19.20
CA TYR A 10 -3.56 13.18 -20.58
C TYR A 10 -4.92 13.26 -21.28
N SER A 11 -5.95 13.69 -20.56
CA SER A 11 -7.33 13.73 -21.03
C SER A 11 -7.67 15.11 -21.58
N SER A 12 -8.18 15.16 -22.82
CA SER A 12 -8.61 16.41 -23.47
C SER A 12 -9.75 17.08 -22.70
N ILE A 13 -10.64 16.30 -22.10
CA ILE A 13 -11.75 16.80 -21.26
C ILE A 13 -11.20 17.59 -20.07
N TRP A 14 -10.13 17.09 -19.45
CA TRP A 14 -9.46 17.78 -18.35
C TRP A 14 -8.75 19.04 -18.80
N PHE A 15 -8.06 19.01 -19.94
CA PHE A 15 -7.42 20.20 -20.52
C PHE A 15 -8.43 21.33 -20.78
N ASP A 16 -9.55 21.00 -21.42
CA ASP A 16 -10.62 21.97 -21.72
C ASP A 16 -11.28 22.51 -20.44
N PHE A 17 -11.42 21.67 -19.41
CA PHE A 17 -11.97 22.09 -18.13
C PHE A 17 -11.00 23.01 -17.35
N LEU A 18 -9.73 22.66 -17.26
CA LEU A 18 -8.73 23.39 -16.44
C LEU A 18 -8.24 24.69 -17.12
N SER A 19 -8.37 24.81 -18.44
CA SER A 19 -7.88 25.97 -19.19
C SER A 19 -8.78 27.22 -19.09
N LYS A 20 -10.04 27.08 -18.68
CA LYS A 20 -11.04 28.16 -18.70
C LYS A 20 -11.53 28.58 -17.32
N ASN A 21 -12.11 29.78 -17.27
CA ASN A 21 -12.97 30.19 -16.15
C ASN A 21 -14.35 29.56 -16.32
N HIS A 22 -14.96 29.19 -15.20
CA HIS A 22 -16.32 28.67 -15.14
C HIS A 22 -17.21 29.65 -14.40
N THR A 23 -18.47 29.74 -14.78
CA THR A 23 -19.45 30.64 -14.15
C THR A 23 -20.35 29.87 -13.19
N LEU A 24 -20.62 30.46 -12.03
CA LEU A 24 -21.61 29.95 -11.06
C LEU A 24 -22.36 31.13 -10.44
N GLY A 25 -23.63 31.30 -10.82
CA GLY A 25 -24.39 32.51 -10.49
C GLY A 25 -23.73 33.77 -11.05
N ASP A 26 -23.60 34.80 -10.21
CA ASP A 26 -22.94 36.07 -10.56
C ASP A 26 -21.40 36.00 -10.43
N GLY A 27 -20.86 34.82 -10.08
CA GLY A 27 -19.45 34.59 -9.86
C GLY A 27 -18.76 33.84 -11.00
N SER A 28 -17.43 33.87 -10.96
CA SER A 28 -16.58 33.00 -11.78
C SER A 28 -15.51 32.35 -10.95
N TYR A 29 -15.07 31.16 -11.34
CA TYR A 29 -13.98 30.45 -10.69
C TYR A 29 -13.05 29.79 -11.70
N LYS A 30 -11.78 29.62 -11.30
CA LYS A 30 -10.79 28.86 -12.05
C LYS A 30 -10.22 27.76 -11.18
N ILE A 31 -10.12 26.56 -11.75
CA ILE A 31 -9.54 25.39 -11.08
C ILE A 31 -8.13 25.14 -11.64
N SER A 32 -7.20 24.80 -10.75
CA SER A 32 -5.90 24.24 -11.09
C SER A 32 -5.66 22.96 -10.31
N ILE A 33 -4.94 22.02 -10.92
CA ILE A 33 -4.49 20.78 -10.28
C ILE A 33 -2.97 20.72 -10.37
N GLU A 34 -2.33 20.51 -9.23
CA GLU A 34 -0.89 20.27 -9.08
C GLU A 34 -0.67 18.80 -8.67
N ASP A 35 0.26 18.11 -9.32
CA ASP A 35 0.65 16.75 -8.94
C ASP A 35 1.62 16.77 -7.77
N LEU A 36 1.26 16.09 -6.68
CA LEU A 36 2.12 15.91 -5.50
C LEU A 36 2.84 14.56 -5.50
N GLY A 37 2.60 13.71 -6.52
CA GLY A 37 3.17 12.38 -6.66
C GLY A 37 2.42 11.32 -5.87
N LYS A 38 2.70 10.04 -6.16
CA LYS A 38 2.05 8.87 -5.53
C LYS A 38 0.51 8.91 -5.56
N GLY A 39 -0.09 9.50 -6.59
CA GLY A 39 -1.55 9.67 -6.69
C GLY A 39 -2.14 10.81 -5.85
N CYS A 40 -1.31 11.55 -5.11
CA CYS A 40 -1.73 12.76 -4.40
C CYS A 40 -1.74 13.96 -5.35
N VAL A 41 -2.77 14.79 -5.24
CA VAL A 41 -2.94 16.02 -6.00
C VAL A 41 -3.36 17.15 -5.08
N LYS A 42 -2.98 18.36 -5.46
CA LYS A 42 -3.49 19.60 -4.86
C LYS A 42 -4.41 20.29 -5.85
N ILE A 43 -5.65 20.49 -5.45
CA ILE A 43 -6.69 21.12 -6.25
C ILE A 43 -6.95 22.50 -5.64
N SER A 44 -6.76 23.54 -6.43
CA SER A 44 -7.05 24.92 -6.03
C SER A 44 -8.19 25.48 -6.88
N SER A 45 -9.13 26.15 -6.25
CA SER A 45 -10.20 26.91 -6.90
C SER A 45 -10.17 28.35 -6.44
N LEU A 46 -9.91 29.27 -7.35
CA LEU A 46 -9.98 30.71 -7.11
C LEU A 46 -11.30 31.24 -7.67
N ALA A 47 -12.22 31.61 -6.78
CA ALA A 47 -13.53 32.15 -7.09
C ALA A 47 -13.59 33.67 -6.85
N ASN A 48 -14.36 34.37 -7.69
CA ASN A 48 -14.56 35.81 -7.62
C ASN A 48 -16.05 36.13 -7.80
N VAL A 49 -16.60 36.98 -6.94
CA VAL A 49 -17.93 37.60 -7.09
C VAL A 49 -17.77 39.10 -6.88
N SER A 50 -17.98 39.89 -7.93
CA SER A 50 -17.68 41.33 -7.91
C SER A 50 -16.23 41.59 -7.44
N LYS A 51 -16.02 42.24 -6.29
CA LYS A 51 -14.69 42.52 -5.70
C LYS A 51 -14.19 41.42 -4.75
N ALA A 52 -15.08 40.57 -4.23
CA ALA A 52 -14.73 39.54 -3.27
C ALA A 52 -13.99 38.39 -3.95
N LYS A 53 -12.93 37.88 -3.30
CA LYS A 53 -12.16 36.72 -3.76
C LYS A 53 -12.12 35.66 -2.69
N VAL A 54 -12.31 34.41 -3.10
CA VAL A 54 -12.19 33.23 -2.22
C VAL A 54 -11.33 32.20 -2.91
N GLU A 55 -10.32 31.72 -2.20
CA GLU A 55 -9.53 30.57 -2.59
C GLU A 55 -9.91 29.37 -1.72
N ILE A 56 -10.18 28.25 -2.36
CA ILE A 56 -10.31 26.95 -1.72
C ILE A 56 -9.18 26.08 -2.24
N GLN A 57 -8.45 25.41 -1.34
CA GLN A 57 -7.49 24.40 -1.72
C GLN A 57 -7.81 23.08 -1.02
N VAL A 58 -7.59 21.99 -1.74
CA VAL A 58 -7.84 20.63 -1.30
C VAL A 58 -6.65 19.78 -1.68
N GLU A 59 -6.06 19.06 -0.73
CA GLU A 59 -5.17 17.95 -1.04
C GLU A 59 -6.00 16.67 -1.06
N ALA A 60 -5.90 15.92 -2.15
CA ALA A 60 -6.67 14.70 -2.33
C ALA A 60 -5.76 13.60 -2.88
N TYR A 61 -6.12 12.36 -2.57
CA TYR A 61 -5.63 11.18 -3.27
C TYR A 61 -6.62 10.82 -4.36
N ALA A 62 -6.15 10.51 -5.57
CA ALA A 62 -6.94 9.96 -6.66
C ALA A 62 -6.08 9.04 -7.51
N SER A 63 -6.24 7.72 -7.37
CA SER A 63 -5.45 6.73 -8.12
C SER A 63 -6.16 5.38 -8.19
N THR A 64 -5.82 4.56 -9.18
CA THR A 64 -6.22 3.14 -9.26
C THR A 64 -5.36 2.25 -8.36
N VAL A 65 -4.21 2.74 -7.90
CA VAL A 65 -3.42 2.10 -6.84
C VAL A 65 -4.01 2.53 -5.51
N ASN A 66 -4.20 1.62 -4.56
CA ASN A 66 -4.60 2.00 -3.21
C ASN A 66 -3.40 2.60 -2.45
N PRO A 67 -3.57 3.66 -1.63
CA PRO A 67 -2.46 4.31 -0.93
C PRO A 67 -1.60 3.38 -0.07
N VAL A 68 -2.16 2.29 0.46
CA VAL A 68 -1.42 1.35 1.34
C VAL A 68 -0.20 0.73 0.65
N PHE A 69 -0.20 0.64 -0.68
CA PHE A 69 0.94 0.12 -1.45
C PHE A 69 2.16 1.05 -1.49
N TYR A 70 2.01 2.30 -1.04
CA TYR A 70 3.11 3.26 -0.91
C TYR A 70 3.82 3.22 0.45
N ASN A 71 3.42 2.30 1.32
CA ASN A 71 3.97 2.15 2.66
C ASN A 71 4.81 0.87 2.76
N ALA A 72 5.80 0.90 3.65
CA ALA A 72 6.54 -0.29 4.05
C ALA A 72 5.64 -1.27 4.81
N LEU A 73 4.75 -0.71 5.64
CA LEU A 73 3.84 -1.46 6.49
C LEU A 73 2.49 -0.76 6.57
N SER A 74 1.41 -1.49 6.28
CA SER A 74 0.04 -1.03 6.48
C SER A 74 -0.76 -2.06 7.27
N VAL A 75 -1.34 -1.64 8.38
CA VAL A 75 -1.96 -2.50 9.41
C VAL A 75 -3.27 -1.93 9.96
N ASP A 76 -4.10 -2.72 10.64
CA ASP A 76 -5.23 -2.13 11.38
C ASP A 76 -4.74 -1.50 12.68
N ASN A 77 -4.20 -2.31 13.59
CA ASN A 77 -3.61 -1.85 14.85
C ASN A 77 -2.23 -2.48 15.01
N GLU A 78 -1.30 -1.81 15.69
CA GLU A 78 0.03 -2.38 15.88
C GLU A 78 0.75 -1.94 17.16
N ILE A 79 1.46 -2.90 17.75
CA ILE A 79 2.35 -2.69 18.89
C ILE A 79 3.76 -3.17 18.52
N PHE A 80 4.60 -2.21 18.12
CA PHE A 80 6.02 -2.44 17.92
C PHE A 80 6.72 -2.56 19.28
N SER A 81 6.81 -3.78 19.79
CA SER A 81 7.39 -4.08 21.12
C SER A 81 8.81 -4.65 21.09
N TYR A 82 9.27 -5.09 19.92
CA TYR A 82 10.57 -5.72 19.72
C TYR A 82 11.56 -4.82 18.98
N LYS A 83 12.76 -5.33 18.71
CA LYS A 83 13.75 -4.66 17.85
C LYS A 83 13.31 -4.70 16.39
N ILE A 84 12.36 -3.85 16.05
CA ILE A 84 11.81 -3.69 14.71
C ILE A 84 12.35 -2.39 14.11
N LYS A 85 12.81 -2.43 12.86
CA LYS A 85 13.17 -1.22 12.11
C LYS A 85 12.37 -1.17 10.82
N VAL A 86 11.62 -0.09 10.64
CA VAL A 86 10.92 0.18 9.39
C VAL A 86 11.63 1.31 8.67
N TYR A 87 12.08 1.08 7.44
CA TYR A 87 12.67 2.06 6.53
C TYR A 87 11.65 2.33 5.43
N GLY A 88 10.84 3.36 5.64
CA GLY A 88 9.68 3.69 4.83
C GLY A 88 8.48 4.12 5.68
N ASP A 89 7.41 4.51 5.02
CA ASP A 89 6.20 5.02 5.68
C ASP A 89 5.39 3.87 6.31
N VAL A 90 4.72 4.16 7.43
CA VAL A 90 3.81 3.26 8.15
C VAL A 90 2.41 3.85 8.16
N TYR A 91 1.41 3.02 7.89
CA TYR A 91 0.00 3.38 8.00
C TYR A 91 -0.75 2.41 8.93
N ALA A 92 -1.60 2.95 9.80
CA ALA A 92 -2.47 2.16 10.65
C ALA A 92 -3.92 2.67 10.64
N ASN A 93 -4.89 1.76 10.50
CA ASN A 93 -6.33 2.05 10.64
C ASN A 93 -6.82 2.08 12.11
N GLY A 94 -5.90 2.26 13.05
CA GLY A 94 -6.18 2.32 14.47
C GLY A 94 -5.02 2.89 15.27
N ASP A 95 -4.87 2.43 16.51
CA ASP A 95 -3.83 2.91 17.42
C ASP A 95 -2.47 2.28 17.09
N VAL A 96 -1.39 3.04 17.34
CA VAL A 96 -0.02 2.54 17.18
C VAL A 96 0.78 2.78 18.44
N SER A 97 1.47 1.74 18.92
CA SER A 97 2.39 1.84 20.06
C SER A 97 3.80 1.42 19.69
N ILE A 98 4.74 2.37 19.73
CA ILE A 98 6.16 2.11 19.45
C ILE A 98 6.97 2.12 20.75
N LYS A 99 7.40 0.93 21.19
CA LYS A 99 8.25 0.76 22.37
C LYS A 99 9.71 0.60 21.95
N SER A 100 10.61 1.16 22.75
CA SER A 100 12.05 0.91 22.57
C SER A 100 12.32 -0.61 22.65
N PRO A 101 13.12 -1.19 21.74
CA PRO A 101 14.05 -0.53 20.81
C PRO A 101 13.53 -0.34 19.38
N ALA A 102 12.21 -0.44 19.11
CA ALA A 102 11.66 -0.26 17.77
C ALA A 102 11.88 1.15 17.21
N LYS A 103 12.08 1.26 15.88
CA LYS A 103 12.30 2.52 15.16
C LYS A 103 11.58 2.54 13.82
N VAL A 104 11.03 3.71 13.47
CA VAL A 104 10.46 4.00 12.15
C VAL A 104 11.26 5.14 11.51
N TYR A 105 11.91 4.83 10.41
CA TYR A 105 12.67 5.75 9.57
C TYR A 105 11.81 6.15 8.36
N GLY A 106 10.77 6.92 8.63
CA GLY A 106 9.74 7.33 7.67
C GLY A 106 8.62 8.10 8.38
N ASN A 107 7.54 8.41 7.66
CA ASN A 107 6.35 8.99 8.24
C ASN A 107 5.47 7.90 8.86
N LEU A 108 4.64 8.29 9.84
CA LEU A 108 3.64 7.43 10.44
C LEU A 108 2.29 8.13 10.42
N LYS A 109 1.28 7.45 9.85
CA LYS A 109 -0.11 7.90 9.86
C LYS A 109 -0.96 6.87 10.59
N ALA A 110 -1.74 7.32 11.56
CA ALA A 110 -2.67 6.50 12.32
C ALA A 110 -4.03 7.17 12.34
N THR A 111 -5.11 6.43 12.09
CA THR A 111 -6.48 6.95 12.30
C THR A 111 -6.79 7.09 13.79
N GLY A 112 -6.11 6.31 14.64
CA GLY A 112 -6.13 6.43 16.10
C GLY A 112 -4.99 7.30 16.64
N LYS A 113 -4.51 6.95 17.85
CA LYS A 113 -3.42 7.64 18.54
C LYS A 113 -2.10 6.90 18.42
N THR A 114 -1.02 7.67 18.26
CA THR A 114 0.34 7.15 18.28
C THR A 114 1.04 7.40 19.61
N THR A 115 1.55 6.35 20.25
CA THR A 115 2.46 6.44 21.40
C THR A 115 3.89 6.09 21.00
N GLY A 116 4.89 6.68 21.66
CA GLY A 116 6.30 6.46 21.33
C GLY A 116 6.80 7.23 20.11
N LYS A 117 6.19 8.40 19.81
CA LYS A 117 6.49 9.25 18.63
C LYS A 117 7.96 9.61 18.46
N SER A 118 8.74 9.67 19.56
CA SER A 118 10.19 9.92 19.53
C SER A 118 11.01 8.82 18.84
N ASN A 119 10.39 7.67 18.55
CA ASN A 119 10.98 6.58 17.78
C ASN A 119 10.71 6.67 16.27
N VAL A 120 10.02 7.72 15.82
CA VAL A 120 9.74 8.01 14.41
C VAL A 120 10.59 9.19 13.96
N SER A 121 11.30 9.07 12.84
CA SER A 121 12.14 10.17 12.31
C SER A 121 11.37 11.15 11.41
N GLY A 122 10.25 10.73 10.83
CA GLY A 122 9.41 11.54 9.96
C GLY A 122 8.21 12.17 10.69
N LYS A 123 7.24 12.66 9.91
CA LYS A 123 6.00 13.24 10.43
C LYS A 123 5.13 12.13 11.05
N VAL A 124 4.58 12.40 12.23
CA VAL A 124 3.52 11.59 12.84
C VAL A 124 2.20 12.34 12.71
N GLU A 125 1.18 11.65 12.18
CA GLU A 125 -0.17 12.18 12.00
C GLU A 125 -1.16 11.24 12.69
N ASP A 126 -1.73 11.70 13.81
CA ASP A 126 -2.86 11.04 14.47
C ASP A 126 -4.17 11.54 13.86
N ASP A 127 -5.27 10.82 14.08
CA ASP A 127 -6.59 11.13 13.54
C ASP A 127 -6.55 11.29 11.99
N ALA A 128 -5.65 10.56 11.34
CA ALA A 128 -5.49 10.58 9.89
C ALA A 128 -6.74 10.04 9.20
N VAL A 129 -6.89 10.38 7.92
CA VAL A 129 -7.98 9.85 7.08
C VAL A 129 -7.91 8.34 7.02
N CYS A 130 -9.05 7.68 7.27
CA CYS A 130 -9.21 6.24 7.12
C CYS A 130 -9.09 5.84 5.64
N ILE A 131 -8.24 4.87 5.36
CA ILE A 131 -7.97 4.32 4.04
C ILE A 131 -8.38 2.85 4.10
N ASP A 132 -9.47 2.54 3.39
CA ASP A 132 -9.93 1.16 3.28
C ASP A 132 -8.83 0.28 2.69
N PHE A 133 -8.62 -0.88 3.30
CA PHE A 133 -7.78 -1.89 2.69
C PHE A 133 -8.39 -2.36 1.37
N PRO A 134 -7.54 -2.63 0.36
CA PRO A 134 -8.04 -3.06 -0.93
C PRO A 134 -8.83 -4.36 -0.83
N ASP A 135 -9.81 -4.54 -1.71
CA ASP A 135 -10.48 -5.82 -1.87
C ASP A 135 -9.49 -6.85 -2.46
N PHE A 136 -9.60 -8.12 -2.08
CA PHE A 136 -8.75 -9.19 -2.61
C PHE A 136 -8.97 -9.47 -4.10
N GLU A 137 -10.13 -9.08 -4.65
CA GLU A 137 -10.45 -9.18 -6.08
C GLU A 137 -10.20 -10.58 -6.68
N GLU A 138 -10.63 -11.64 -5.98
CA GLU A 138 -10.39 -13.04 -6.37
C GLU A 138 -10.65 -13.31 -7.86
N ASP A 139 -11.78 -12.85 -8.37
CA ASP A 139 -12.17 -13.03 -9.77
C ASP A 139 -11.19 -12.39 -10.77
N VAL A 140 -10.54 -11.28 -10.41
CA VAL A 140 -9.54 -10.61 -11.24
C VAL A 140 -8.30 -11.49 -11.37
N TYR A 141 -7.81 -12.04 -10.25
CA TYR A 141 -6.67 -12.95 -10.24
C TYR A 141 -7.00 -14.28 -10.91
N LYS A 142 -8.18 -14.84 -10.64
CA LYS A 142 -8.65 -16.08 -11.28
C LYS A 142 -8.73 -15.93 -12.80
N LYS A 143 -9.27 -14.83 -13.32
CA LYS A 143 -9.38 -14.56 -14.77
C LYS A 143 -8.02 -14.28 -15.42
N SER A 144 -7.14 -13.54 -14.76
CA SER A 144 -5.81 -13.21 -15.29
C SER A 144 -4.78 -14.32 -15.16
N ALA A 145 -5.04 -15.35 -14.33
CA ALA A 145 -4.12 -16.44 -14.09
C ALA A 145 -3.76 -17.23 -15.36
N LYS A 146 -2.46 -17.40 -15.59
CA LYS A 146 -1.92 -18.33 -16.61
C LYS A 146 -1.79 -19.74 -16.08
N ARG A 147 -1.58 -19.87 -14.76
CA ARG A 147 -1.54 -21.15 -14.05
C ARG A 147 -2.64 -21.20 -13.00
N ARG A 148 -3.44 -22.27 -13.04
CA ARG A 148 -4.59 -22.46 -12.16
C ARG A 148 -4.54 -23.85 -11.55
N TYR A 149 -4.73 -23.92 -10.24
CA TYR A 149 -4.78 -25.17 -9.50
C TYR A 149 -6.05 -25.19 -8.65
N ILE A 150 -6.70 -26.36 -8.58
CA ILE A 150 -7.87 -26.61 -7.74
C ILE A 150 -7.42 -27.56 -6.63
N GLY A 151 -7.70 -27.20 -5.38
CA GLY A 151 -7.18 -27.88 -4.20
C GLY A 151 -5.81 -27.35 -3.77
N ASP A 152 -5.26 -27.99 -2.75
CA ASP A 152 -3.99 -27.59 -2.16
C ASP A 152 -2.81 -27.83 -3.11
N TYR A 153 -1.90 -26.86 -3.19
CA TYR A 153 -0.66 -26.92 -3.97
C TYR A 153 0.53 -27.17 -3.05
N PHE A 154 1.38 -28.13 -3.45
CA PHE A 154 2.61 -28.47 -2.75
C PHE A 154 3.78 -28.49 -3.73
N ASP A 155 4.88 -27.87 -3.34
CA ASP A 155 6.13 -27.89 -4.09
C ASP A 155 7.29 -27.61 -3.13
N ASP A 156 8.52 -27.83 -3.57
CA ASP A 156 9.69 -27.39 -2.80
C ASP A 156 10.02 -25.93 -3.13
N GLU A 157 10.19 -25.61 -4.41
CA GLU A 157 10.52 -24.27 -4.88
C GLU A 157 9.51 -23.78 -5.91
N LEU A 158 8.81 -22.70 -5.59
CA LEU A 158 7.83 -22.12 -6.48
C LEU A 158 8.39 -20.90 -7.22
N PHE A 159 8.53 -21.01 -8.54
CA PHE A 159 8.83 -19.87 -9.40
C PHE A 159 7.56 -19.25 -10.00
N ILE A 160 7.40 -17.93 -9.85
CA ILE A 160 6.27 -17.14 -10.36
C ILE A 160 6.74 -16.01 -11.29
N SER A 161 6.42 -16.11 -12.58
CA SER A 161 6.70 -15.08 -13.61
C SER A 161 5.43 -14.51 -14.26
N ASP A 162 4.27 -15.07 -13.90
CA ASP A 162 2.92 -14.68 -14.30
C ASP A 162 1.98 -14.73 -13.10
N VAL A 163 0.68 -14.52 -13.35
CA VAL A 163 -0.34 -14.72 -12.33
C VAL A 163 -0.62 -16.22 -12.18
N MET A 164 -0.37 -16.74 -10.97
CA MET A 164 -0.74 -18.08 -10.53
C MET A 164 -1.88 -17.97 -9.53
N PHE A 165 -2.92 -18.78 -9.75
CA PHE A 165 -4.09 -18.85 -8.88
C PHE A 165 -4.26 -20.27 -8.33
N VAL A 166 -4.40 -20.39 -7.02
CA VAL A 166 -4.62 -21.64 -6.31
C VAL A 166 -5.92 -21.55 -5.53
N ASP A 167 -6.89 -22.39 -5.88
CA ASP A 167 -8.12 -22.55 -5.11
C ASP A 167 -7.91 -23.57 -3.99
N GLY A 168 -7.12 -23.17 -2.99
CA GLY A 168 -6.68 -23.99 -1.89
C GLY A 168 -5.51 -23.36 -1.14
N ASN A 169 -4.88 -24.13 -0.27
CA ASN A 169 -3.65 -23.74 0.39
C ASN A 169 -2.45 -23.88 -0.55
N VAL A 170 -1.40 -23.10 -0.31
CA VAL A 170 -0.09 -23.27 -0.95
C VAL A 170 0.92 -23.61 0.12
N THR A 171 1.67 -24.68 -0.05
CA THR A 171 2.77 -25.03 0.84
C THR A 171 4.04 -25.27 0.05
N VAL A 172 5.02 -24.39 0.25
CA VAL A 172 6.30 -24.41 -0.46
C VAL A 172 7.45 -24.14 0.49
N ASN A 173 8.67 -24.53 0.15
CA ASN A 173 9.84 -24.17 0.94
C ASN A 173 10.25 -22.72 0.64
N SER A 174 10.28 -22.33 -0.64
CA SER A 174 10.60 -20.97 -1.08
C SER A 174 9.77 -20.49 -2.27
N ILE A 175 9.70 -19.17 -2.45
CA ILE A 175 9.07 -18.52 -3.59
C ILE A 175 10.08 -17.60 -4.30
N GLY A 176 10.12 -17.63 -5.62
CA GLY A 176 10.95 -16.74 -6.43
C GLY A 176 10.21 -16.17 -7.63
N GLY A 177 10.62 -14.99 -8.09
CA GLY A 177 10.18 -14.42 -9.37
C GLY A 177 9.53 -13.04 -9.25
N ASP A 178 8.81 -12.64 -10.28
CA ASP A 178 8.22 -11.30 -10.44
C ASP A 178 6.76 -11.33 -10.93
N GLY A 179 6.10 -12.48 -10.75
CA GLY A 179 4.67 -12.68 -10.97
C GLY A 179 3.83 -12.43 -9.72
N ALA A 180 2.58 -12.90 -9.76
CA ALA A 180 1.69 -12.85 -8.61
C ALA A 180 1.20 -14.26 -8.24
N LEU A 181 1.20 -14.57 -6.94
CA LEU A 181 0.56 -15.76 -6.39
C LEU A 181 -0.69 -15.34 -5.62
N TYR A 182 -1.84 -15.88 -6.02
CA TYR A 182 -3.08 -15.77 -5.27
C TYR A 182 -3.50 -17.16 -4.79
N ALA A 183 -3.69 -17.32 -3.48
CA ALA A 183 -4.25 -18.53 -2.89
C ALA A 183 -5.54 -18.20 -2.14
N THR A 184 -6.63 -18.94 -2.36
CA THR A 184 -7.88 -18.77 -1.59
C THR A 184 -7.72 -19.23 -0.13
N GLY A 185 -6.81 -20.18 0.12
CA GLY A 185 -6.38 -20.65 1.43
C GLY A 185 -5.12 -19.95 1.97
N ASN A 186 -4.47 -20.57 2.95
CA ASN A 186 -3.23 -20.07 3.52
C ASN A 186 -2.03 -20.34 2.59
N ILE A 187 -1.02 -19.47 2.66
CA ILE A 187 0.28 -19.68 2.01
C ILE A 187 1.32 -19.94 3.09
N TYR A 188 1.94 -21.12 3.05
CA TYR A 188 3.00 -21.54 3.96
C TYR A 188 4.33 -21.55 3.19
N VAL A 189 5.28 -20.71 3.61
CA VAL A 189 6.65 -20.68 3.08
C VAL A 189 7.58 -21.23 4.16
N ARG A 190 7.95 -22.52 4.05
CA ARG A 190 8.60 -23.27 5.13
C ARG A 190 10.01 -22.78 5.47
N ASP A 191 10.77 -22.37 4.46
CA ASP A 191 12.08 -21.74 4.66
C ASP A 191 11.97 -20.20 4.74
N GLY A 192 10.75 -19.67 4.60
CA GLY A 192 10.43 -18.24 4.68
C GLY A 192 11.02 -17.39 3.56
N ARG A 193 11.77 -17.98 2.63
CA ARG A 193 12.52 -17.28 1.59
C ARG A 193 11.59 -16.87 0.45
N ILE A 194 11.56 -15.57 0.19
CA ILE A 194 10.89 -14.99 -0.97
C ILE A 194 11.89 -14.12 -1.71
N THR A 195 12.08 -14.36 -3.00
CA THR A 195 13.11 -13.68 -3.81
C THR A 195 12.52 -12.99 -5.03
N LYS A 196 13.06 -11.81 -5.36
CA LYS A 196 12.64 -11.03 -6.52
C LYS A 196 13.17 -11.62 -7.83
N GLY A 197 12.39 -11.50 -8.89
CA GLY A 197 12.77 -11.89 -10.24
C GLY A 197 13.70 -10.87 -10.90
N GLY A 198 14.05 -11.14 -12.16
CA GLY A 198 14.90 -10.27 -12.96
C GLY A 198 14.27 -8.91 -13.27
N SER A 199 12.93 -8.83 -13.34
CA SER A 199 12.22 -7.62 -13.77
C SER A 199 11.37 -6.94 -12.69
N GLY A 200 11.26 -7.53 -11.50
CA GLY A 200 10.45 -6.95 -10.43
C GLY A 200 10.36 -7.83 -9.19
N TYR A 201 9.40 -7.51 -8.33
CA TYR A 201 9.14 -8.20 -7.08
C TYR A 201 7.88 -9.06 -7.20
N PRO A 202 7.81 -10.21 -6.52
CA PRO A 202 6.62 -11.02 -6.49
C PRO A 202 5.54 -10.34 -5.63
N LEU A 203 4.29 -10.55 -6.01
CA LEU A 203 3.12 -10.21 -5.20
C LEU A 203 2.49 -11.49 -4.65
N ILE A 204 2.37 -11.59 -3.33
CA ILE A 204 1.85 -12.77 -2.63
C ILE A 204 0.55 -12.40 -1.93
N ILE A 205 -0.53 -13.10 -2.28
CA ILE A 205 -1.89 -12.74 -1.88
C ILE A 205 -2.57 -13.94 -1.24
N SER A 206 -3.11 -13.74 -0.03
CA SER A 206 -4.03 -14.69 0.60
C SER A 206 -5.09 -13.96 1.44
N PRO A 207 -6.39 -14.20 1.22
CA PRO A 207 -7.43 -13.67 2.10
C PRO A 207 -7.47 -14.39 3.46
N LYS A 208 -6.60 -15.38 3.71
CA LYS A 208 -6.53 -16.12 4.97
C LYS A 208 -5.26 -15.77 5.75
N GLY A 209 -4.11 -16.06 5.19
CA GLY A 209 -2.84 -15.97 5.91
C GLY A 209 -1.63 -16.23 5.03
N ILE A 210 -0.57 -15.47 5.27
CA ILE A 210 0.78 -15.75 4.78
C ILE A 210 1.63 -16.09 6.01
N ILE A 211 2.10 -17.33 6.08
CA ILE A 211 2.84 -17.87 7.22
C ILE A 211 4.26 -18.19 6.76
N LEU A 212 5.20 -17.38 7.20
CA LEU A 212 6.62 -17.58 6.96
C LEU A 212 7.21 -18.35 8.15
N LYS A 213 7.86 -19.48 7.87
CA LYS A 213 8.62 -20.24 8.85
C LYS A 213 10.11 -20.12 8.53
N ASN A 214 10.96 -20.51 9.48
CA ASN A 214 12.36 -20.74 9.20
C ASN A 214 12.69 -22.18 9.58
N CYS A 215 13.37 -22.91 8.70
CA CYS A 215 13.80 -24.29 8.91
C CYS A 215 15.33 -24.46 8.94
N GLY A 216 16.14 -23.39 8.97
CA GLY A 216 17.61 -23.49 9.05
C GLY A 216 18.37 -22.22 9.48
N GLU A 217 19.54 -22.41 10.10
CA GLU A 217 20.26 -21.45 10.97
C GLU A 217 21.13 -20.35 10.30
N SER A 218 21.34 -19.28 11.08
CA SER A 218 22.43 -18.27 11.09
C SER A 218 22.36 -17.07 10.14
N GLU A 219 21.68 -17.15 8.99
CA GLU A 219 21.56 -16.00 8.09
C GLU A 219 20.21 -15.28 8.22
N LYS A 220 20.25 -13.95 8.01
CA LYS A 220 19.05 -13.10 8.01
C LYS A 220 18.04 -13.63 6.98
N LEU A 221 16.83 -14.00 7.41
CA LEU A 221 15.77 -14.44 6.51
C LEU A 221 15.41 -13.33 5.53
N ARG A 222 15.50 -13.60 4.23
CA ARG A 222 15.22 -12.59 3.20
C ARG A 222 13.87 -12.81 2.56
N VAL A 223 13.04 -11.78 2.63
CA VAL A 223 11.73 -11.71 2.01
C VAL A 223 11.75 -10.51 1.07
N SER A 224 11.69 -10.73 -0.23
CA SER A 224 11.65 -9.65 -1.24
C SER A 224 10.35 -9.75 -2.00
N GLY A 225 9.39 -8.88 -1.72
CA GLY A 225 8.05 -8.97 -2.29
C GLY A 225 7.03 -8.02 -1.66
N ILE A 226 5.85 -7.99 -2.26
CA ILE A 226 4.66 -7.37 -1.68
C ILE A 226 3.82 -8.50 -1.07
N LEU A 227 3.59 -8.45 0.24
CA LEU A 227 2.73 -9.38 0.96
C LEU A 227 1.40 -8.70 1.25
N PHE A 228 0.31 -9.29 0.76
CA PHE A 228 -1.05 -8.78 0.96
C PHE A 228 -1.94 -9.88 1.52
N SER A 229 -2.36 -9.75 2.76
CA SER A 229 -3.16 -10.80 3.42
C SER A 229 -3.99 -10.24 4.56
N LYS A 230 -5.01 -10.98 5.04
CA LYS A 230 -5.63 -10.62 6.32
C LYS A 230 -4.66 -10.79 7.47
N ASN A 231 -3.87 -11.87 7.44
CA ASN A 231 -2.91 -12.19 8.48
C ASN A 231 -1.53 -12.42 7.86
N ILE A 232 -0.48 -11.79 8.40
CA ILE A 232 0.91 -12.11 8.05
C ILE A 232 1.65 -12.53 9.31
N SER A 233 2.30 -13.69 9.28
CA SER A 233 3.10 -14.18 10.41
C SER A 233 4.54 -14.39 9.97
N PHE A 234 5.45 -13.63 10.58
CA PHE A 234 6.90 -13.84 10.45
C PHE A 234 7.38 -14.87 11.48
N PRO A 235 8.51 -15.56 11.27
CA PRO A 235 9.03 -16.51 12.25
C PRO A 235 9.54 -15.82 13.53
N LYS A 236 9.49 -16.54 14.66
CA LYS A 236 9.96 -16.05 15.96
C LYS A 236 11.46 -16.27 16.16
N GLY A 237 12.15 -15.28 16.74
CA GLY A 237 13.55 -15.37 17.14
C GLY A 237 14.55 -15.12 16.01
N GLU A 238 14.07 -14.72 14.83
CA GLU A 238 14.86 -14.64 13.61
C GLU A 238 15.14 -13.20 13.20
N ASN A 239 16.33 -12.96 12.64
CA ASN A 239 16.60 -11.68 11.99
C ASN A 239 15.93 -11.70 10.60
N VAL A 240 14.82 -11.02 10.41
CA VAL A 240 14.11 -10.96 9.11
C VAL A 240 14.45 -9.66 8.40
N LEU A 241 14.74 -9.73 7.09
CA LEU A 241 14.78 -8.59 6.18
C LEU A 241 13.64 -8.71 5.18
N LEU A 242 12.63 -7.88 5.33
CA LEU A 242 11.63 -7.64 4.30
C LEU A 242 12.07 -6.48 3.42
N ASN A 243 12.49 -6.76 2.19
CA ASN A 243 12.69 -5.76 1.14
C ASN A 243 11.40 -5.67 0.30
N GLY A 244 10.48 -4.84 0.75
CA GLY A 244 9.22 -4.62 0.09
C GLY A 244 8.15 -4.06 1.03
N SER A 245 6.93 -4.58 0.89
CA SER A 245 5.77 -4.07 1.63
C SER A 245 4.99 -5.22 2.26
N ALA A 246 4.53 -5.01 3.49
CA ALA A 246 3.57 -5.89 4.15
C ALA A 246 2.28 -5.11 4.45
N ILE A 247 1.16 -5.63 3.97
CA ILE A 247 -0.15 -5.02 4.09
C ILE A 247 -1.09 -6.08 4.63
N ALA A 248 -1.55 -5.91 5.87
CA ALA A 248 -2.44 -6.89 6.50
C ALA A 248 -3.30 -6.33 7.62
N GLU A 249 -4.49 -6.90 7.83
CA GLU A 249 -5.37 -6.54 8.96
C GLU A 249 -4.63 -6.80 10.29
N ASP A 250 -4.03 -7.99 10.40
CA ASP A 250 -3.19 -8.40 11.53
C ASP A 250 -1.82 -8.87 11.04
N ILE A 251 -0.77 -8.45 11.73
CA ILE A 251 0.59 -8.86 11.44
C ILE A 251 1.32 -9.20 12.73
N ASN A 252 1.91 -10.39 12.75
CA ASN A 252 2.76 -10.80 13.85
C ASN A 252 4.21 -10.44 13.52
N LEU A 253 4.58 -9.22 13.89
CA LEU A 253 5.97 -8.76 13.89
C LEU A 253 6.70 -9.32 15.10
N ASN A 254 7.19 -10.55 14.95
CA ASN A 254 8.05 -11.19 15.94
C ASN A 254 9.39 -10.43 16.14
N GLU A 255 10.25 -10.95 17.01
CA GLU A 255 11.55 -10.35 17.35
C GLU A 255 12.49 -10.16 16.14
N ASN A 256 13.16 -9.00 16.03
CA ASN A 256 14.25 -8.70 15.09
C ASN A 256 13.89 -8.61 13.59
N ILE A 257 12.89 -7.80 13.23
CA ILE A 257 12.50 -7.60 11.82
C ILE A 257 12.94 -6.22 11.33
N ASP A 258 13.66 -6.18 10.21
CA ASP A 258 13.88 -4.97 9.42
C ASP A 258 12.99 -5.01 8.17
N ILE A 259 12.18 -3.98 7.97
CA ILE A 259 11.36 -3.76 6.78
C ILE A 259 11.94 -2.58 6.01
N SER A 260 12.23 -2.74 4.73
CA SER A 260 12.73 -1.69 3.85
C SER A 260 11.90 -1.59 2.60
N TYR A 261 11.41 -0.38 2.33
CA TYR A 261 10.54 -0.08 1.21
C TYR A 261 11.18 0.94 0.27
N ASP A 262 11.03 0.69 -1.03
CA ASP A 262 11.32 1.63 -2.10
C ASP A 262 10.16 1.58 -3.09
N THR A 263 9.69 2.76 -3.52
CA THR A 263 8.60 2.88 -4.50
C THR A 263 8.86 2.15 -5.82
N ALA A 264 10.12 1.87 -6.15
CA ALA A 264 10.52 1.06 -7.29
C ALA A 264 9.95 -0.36 -7.26
N ILE A 265 9.48 -0.86 -6.10
CA ILE A 265 8.77 -2.15 -6.00
C ILE A 265 7.49 -2.19 -6.84
N LEU A 266 6.87 -1.03 -7.10
CA LEU A 266 5.65 -0.92 -7.89
C LEU A 266 5.90 -0.71 -9.40
N ASN A 267 7.16 -0.53 -9.80
CA ASN A 267 7.57 -0.34 -11.18
C ASN A 267 7.62 -1.69 -11.92
N ASN A 268 7.35 -1.67 -13.23
CA ASN A 268 7.50 -2.83 -14.12
C ASN A 268 6.73 -4.11 -13.69
N LYS A 269 5.67 -3.96 -12.87
CA LYS A 269 4.82 -5.07 -12.43
C LYS A 269 4.13 -5.75 -13.62
N LYS A 270 4.08 -7.09 -13.60
CA LYS A 270 3.38 -7.94 -14.57
C LYS A 270 1.98 -8.35 -14.13
N TYR A 271 1.53 -7.81 -13.01
CA TYR A 271 0.29 -8.15 -12.33
C TYR A 271 -0.45 -6.88 -11.94
N LEU A 272 -1.75 -7.04 -11.68
CA LEU A 272 -2.57 -6.01 -11.07
C LEU A 272 -2.36 -6.03 -9.55
N LEU A 273 -2.51 -4.88 -8.90
CA LEU A 273 -2.51 -4.78 -7.44
C LEU A 273 -3.93 -4.98 -6.90
N PRO A 274 -4.09 -5.51 -5.68
CA PRO A 274 -5.40 -5.59 -5.03
C PRO A 274 -6.12 -4.23 -5.00
N GLY A 275 -7.43 -4.26 -5.23
CA GLY A 275 -8.31 -3.10 -5.32
C GLY A 275 -8.16 -2.26 -6.59
N CYS A 276 -7.55 -2.78 -7.65
CA CYS A 276 -7.30 -2.04 -8.89
C CYS A 276 -8.55 -1.75 -9.73
N SER A 277 -9.67 -2.44 -9.48
CA SER A 277 -10.91 -2.28 -10.26
C SER A 277 -11.65 -0.98 -9.99
N LYS A 278 -11.25 -0.22 -8.96
CA LYS A 278 -11.85 1.07 -8.59
C LYS A 278 -10.79 2.16 -8.48
N VAL A 279 -11.22 3.40 -8.72
CA VAL A 279 -10.42 4.60 -8.40
C VAL A 279 -10.63 4.91 -6.93
N HIS A 280 -9.54 4.92 -6.18
CA HIS A 280 -9.52 5.30 -4.77
C HIS A 280 -9.43 6.82 -4.67
N VAL A 281 -10.36 7.44 -3.95
CA VAL A 281 -10.41 8.90 -3.76
C VAL A 281 -10.55 9.24 -2.29
N TYR A 282 -9.61 10.01 -1.77
CA TYR A 282 -9.59 10.45 -0.37
C TYR A 282 -9.32 11.95 -0.30
N ILE A 283 -10.07 12.70 0.50
CA ILE A 283 -9.74 14.08 0.82
C ILE A 283 -8.79 14.07 2.01
N LEU A 284 -7.55 14.51 1.81
CA LEU A 284 -6.49 14.45 2.81
C LEU A 284 -6.49 15.70 3.69
N SER A 285 -6.68 16.86 3.07
CA SER A 285 -6.81 18.14 3.77
C SER A 285 -7.57 19.13 2.90
N TRP A 286 -8.13 20.16 3.53
CA TRP A 286 -8.67 21.31 2.79
C TRP A 286 -8.51 22.59 3.60
N TYR A 287 -8.46 23.71 2.90
CA TYR A 287 -8.52 25.02 3.52
C TYR A 287 -9.27 26.01 2.63
N GLN A 288 -9.80 27.06 3.25
CA GLN A 288 -10.43 28.17 2.57
C GLN A 288 -9.88 29.50 3.08
N LYS A 289 -9.63 30.43 2.17
CA LYS A 289 -9.20 31.80 2.48
C LYS A 289 -9.99 32.80 1.65
N GLY A 290 -10.67 33.74 2.33
CA GLY A 290 -11.38 34.84 1.68
C GLY A 290 -10.68 36.18 1.89
N THR A 291 -10.80 37.08 0.91
CA THR A 291 -10.47 38.50 1.04
C THR A 291 -11.64 39.34 0.52
N ASN A 292 -12.04 40.34 1.30
CA ASN A 292 -13.04 41.35 0.92
C ASN A 292 -12.38 42.55 0.24
#